data_AF-A0A3S0RBX7-F1
#
_entry.id   AF-A0A3S0RBX7-F1
#
_cell.length_a   1.000
_cell.length_b   1.000
_cell.length_c   1.000
_cell.angle_alpha   90.00
_cell.angle_beta   90.00
_cell.angle_gamma   90.00
#
_symmetry.space_group_name_H-M   'P 1'
#
loop_
_entity.id
_entity.type
_entity.pdbx_description
1 polymer ?
#
loop_
_entity_poly.entity_id
_entity_poly.type
_entity_poly.pdbx_seq_one_letter_code
_entity_poly.pdbx_strand_id
1 'polypeptide(L)' 'MINIDNNFFKNFINLLYIQSIEIIQQNLENSDEWIFTNYKIDEILKEFKDYKVKDKIERTLIILNGKITFKRRIYFSFG' A
#
# COMPACT_ATOMS: atom_id res chain seq x y z
N MET A 1 11.86 -40.89 -7.10
CA MET A 1 12.64 -39.63 -7.10
C MET A 1 11.76 -38.59 -7.78
N ILE A 2 11.13 -37.69 -7.01
CA ILE A 2 10.29 -36.65 -7.60
C ILE A 2 11.26 -35.66 -8.26
N ASN A 3 11.27 -35.63 -9.59
CA ASN A 3 11.96 -34.59 -10.34
C ASN A 3 11.11 -33.33 -10.17
N ILE A 4 11.28 -32.64 -9.05
CA ILE A 4 10.56 -31.40 -8.82
C ILE A 4 11.20 -30.40 -9.76
N ASP A 5 10.47 -30.08 -10.82
CA ASP A 5 10.93 -29.23 -11.90
C ASP A 5 11.36 -27.88 -11.30
N ASN A 6 12.66 -27.56 -11.32
CA ASN A 6 13.20 -26.33 -10.73
C ASN A 6 12.50 -25.08 -11.27
N ASN A 7 11.90 -25.19 -12.46
CA ASN A 7 11.06 -24.15 -13.07
C ASN A 7 9.76 -23.91 -12.30
N PHE A 8 9.13 -24.95 -11.74
CA PHE A 8 7.90 -24.82 -10.96
C PHE A 8 8.13 -23.98 -9.70
N PHE A 9 9.14 -24.33 -8.90
CA PHE A 9 9.43 -23.57 -7.68
C PHE A 9 9.85 -22.13 -7.97
N LYS A 10 10.67 -21.91 -9.01
CA LYS A 10 11.06 -20.56 -9.40
C LYS A 10 9.85 -19.71 -9.81
N ASN A 11 8.94 -20.28 -10.59
CA ASN A 11 7.71 -19.60 -10.99
C ASN A 11 6.79 -19.34 -9.80
N PHE A 12 6.66 -20.30 -8.89
CA PHE A 12 5.86 -20.15 -7.68
C PHE A 12 6.39 -19.04 -6.76
N ILE A 13 7.70 -18.98 -6.53
CA ILE A 13 8.33 -17.92 -5.73
C ILE A 13 8.15 -16.55 -6.40
N ASN A 14 8.26 -16.46 -7.73
CA ASN A 14 7.99 -15.22 -8.45
C ASN A 14 6.54 -14.77 -8.31
N LEU A 15 5.58 -15.69 -8.37
CA LEU A 15 4.16 -15.37 -8.18
C LEU A 15 3.89 -14.87 -6.76
N LEU A 16 4.46 -15.53 -5.74
CA LEU A 16 4.36 -15.07 -4.35
C LEU A 16 4.97 -13.66 -4.17
N TYR A 17 6.11 -13.40 -4.81
CA TYR A 17 6.72 -12.09 -4.79
C TYR A 17 5.80 -11.03 -5.40
N ILE A 18 5.27 -11.25 -6.60
CA ILE A 18 4.34 -10.32 -7.27
C ILE A 18 3.10 -10.06 -6.39
N GLN A 19 2.47 -11.12 -5.89
CA GLN A 19 1.28 -10.99 -5.05
C GLN A 19 1.56 -10.19 -3.78
N SER A 20 2.73 -10.39 -3.15
CA SER A 20 3.11 -9.64 -1.95
C SER A 20 3.26 -8.15 -2.24
N ILE A 21 3.83 -7.79 -3.41
CA ILE A 21 3.99 -6.40 -3.85
C ILE A 21 2.62 -5.75 -4.08
N GLU A 22 1.70 -6.47 -4.72
CA GLU A 22 0.33 -5.99 -4.98
C GLU A 22 -0.44 -5.74 -3.68
N ILE A 23 -0.36 -6.65 -2.70
CA ILE A 23 -1.01 -6.49 -1.40
C ILE A 23 -0.46 -5.27 -0.66
N ILE A 24 0.87 -5.10 -0.64
CA ILE A 24 1.50 -3.95 0.01
C ILE A 24 1.06 -2.65 -0.66
N GLN A 25 1.07 -2.60 -2.01
CA GLN A 25 0.58 -1.45 -2.75
C GLN A 25 -0.86 -1.13 -2.38
N GLN A 26 -1.79 -2.09 -2.45
CA GLN A 26 -3.19 -1.87 -2.10
C GLN A 26 -3.37 -1.38 -0.66
N ASN A 27 -2.66 -1.97 0.31
CA ASN A 27 -2.73 -1.55 1.70
C ASN A 27 -2.25 -0.10 1.89
N LEU A 28 -1.19 0.30 1.19
CA LEU A 28 -0.68 1.67 1.23
C LEU A 28 -1.66 2.66 0.61
N GLU A 29 -2.34 2.29 -0.48
CA GLU A 29 -3.36 3.13 -1.14
C GLU A 29 -4.67 3.21 -0.31
N ASN A 30 -5.02 2.13 0.39
CA ASN A 30 -6.25 2.02 1.17
C ASN A 30 -6.13 2.57 2.60
N SER A 31 -4.92 2.68 3.15
CA SER A 31 -4.68 3.22 4.49
C SER A 31 -5.27 4.63 4.64
N ASP A 32 -5.14 5.44 3.58
CA ASP A 32 -5.72 6.77 3.47
C ASP A 32 -7.26 6.74 3.62
N GLU A 33 -7.93 5.83 2.92
CA GLU A 33 -9.40 5.69 2.96
C GLU A 33 -9.90 5.20 4.31
N TRP A 34 -9.16 4.30 4.94
CA TRP A 34 -9.46 3.83 6.29
C TRP A 34 -9.41 4.98 7.31
N ILE A 35 -8.41 5.87 7.23
CA ILE A 35 -8.30 7.05 8.11
C ILE A 35 -9.52 7.97 7.95
N PHE A 36 -9.91 8.33 6.72
CA PHE A 36 -11.09 9.21 6.50
C PHE A 36 -12.43 8.56 6.82
N THR A 37 -12.49 7.24 6.85
CA THR A 37 -13.71 6.54 7.27
C THR A 37 -13.84 6.56 8.79
N ASN A 38 -12.72 6.44 9.52
CA ASN A 38 -12.74 6.20 10.96
C ASN A 38 -12.45 7.44 11.83
N TYR A 39 -12.03 8.57 11.26
CA TYR A 39 -11.68 9.78 12.03
C TYR A 39 -12.78 10.33 12.95
N LYS A 40 -14.05 10.01 12.65
CA LYS A 40 -15.19 10.45 13.48
C LYS A 40 -15.35 9.64 14.76
N ILE A 41 -14.75 8.44 14.82
CA ILE A 41 -14.95 7.46 15.88
C ILE A 41 -13.68 7.34 16.74
N ASP A 42 -12.51 7.42 16.11
CA ASP A 42 -11.21 7.30 16.79
C ASP A 42 -10.69 8.68 17.23
N GLU A 43 -10.43 8.85 18.52
CA GLU A 43 -9.92 10.11 19.08
C GLU A 43 -8.53 10.50 18.56
N ILE A 44 -7.69 9.51 18.25
CA ILE A 44 -6.35 9.74 17.69
C ILE A 44 -6.49 10.29 16.28
N LEU A 45 -7.50 9.86 15.54
CA LEU A 45 -7.74 10.27 14.16
C LEU A 45 -8.56 11.57 14.05
N LYS A 46 -9.10 12.13 15.14
CA LYS A 46 -9.92 13.37 15.10
C LYS A 46 -9.19 14.54 14.46
N GLU A 47 -7.86 14.57 14.52
CA GLU A 47 -7.03 15.59 13.84
C GLU A 47 -7.25 15.63 12.32
N PHE A 48 -7.66 14.51 11.71
CA PHE A 48 -7.93 14.40 10.28
C PHE A 48 -9.28 15.02 9.84
N LYS A 49 -10.10 15.50 10.77
CA LYS A 49 -11.42 16.10 10.48
C LYS A 49 -11.35 17.26 9.49
N ASP A 50 -10.32 18.09 9.61
CA ASP A 50 -10.15 19.31 8.81
C ASP A 50 -9.26 19.10 7.59
N TYR A 51 -8.76 17.88 7.40
CA TYR A 51 -7.96 17.51 6.24
C TYR A 51 -8.87 17.16 5.07
N LYS A 52 -8.56 17.73 3.90
CA LYS A 52 -9.21 17.36 2.63
C LYS A 52 -8.19 16.81 1.65
N VAL A 53 -8.63 15.87 0.80
CA VAL A 53 -7.82 15.37 -0.31
C VAL A 53 -7.55 16.53 -1.27
N LYS A 54 -6.27 16.87 -1.45
CA LYS A 54 -5.79 17.85 -2.41
C LYS A 54 -5.56 17.22 -3.78
N ASP A 55 -4.83 16.10 -3.78
CA ASP A 55 -4.32 15.46 -4.99
C ASP A 55 -3.98 13.99 -4.73
N LYS A 56 -3.73 13.22 -5.79
CA LYS A 56 -3.17 11.86 -5.75
C LYS A 56 -1.84 11.84 -6.48
N ILE A 57 -0.76 11.59 -5.75
CA ILE A 57 0.58 11.51 -6.34
C ILE A 57 1.13 10.09 -6.28
N GLU A 58 2.02 9.80 -7.21
CA GLU A 58 2.77 8.56 -7.22
C GLU A 58 3.94 8.64 -6.23
N ARG A 59 4.13 7.59 -5.44
CA ARG A 59 5.23 7.42 -4.51
C ARG A 59 5.88 6.07 -4.76
N THR A 60 7.18 5.98 -4.49
CA THR A 60 7.94 4.73 -4.63
C THR A 60 8.62 4.40 -3.31
N LEU A 61 8.34 3.22 -2.77
CA LEU A 61 9.05 2.62 -1.65
C LEU A 61 10.16 1.73 -2.18
N ILE A 62 11.40 1.97 -1.76
CA ILE A 62 12.53 1.09 -2.07
C ILE A 62 12.58 0.00 -1.00
N ILE A 63 12.58 -1.26 -1.43
CA ILE A 63 12.68 -2.44 -0.55
C ILE A 63 13.96 -3.22 -0.90
N LEU A 64 14.37 -4.13 -0.02
CA LEU A 64 15.59 -4.94 -0.19
C LEU A 64 15.71 -5.61 -1.57
N ASN A 65 14.58 -6.06 -2.14
CA ASN A 65 14.55 -6.81 -3.40
C ASN A 65 13.87 -6.06 -4.57
N GLY A 66 13.68 -4.74 -4.48
CA GLY A 66 13.04 -3.99 -5.56
C GLY A 66 12.42 -2.67 -5.13
N LYS A 67 11.37 -2.28 -5.84
CA LYS A 67 10.63 -1.05 -5.59
C LYS A 67 9.13 -1.28 -5.73
N ILE A 68 8.36 -0.65 -4.85
CA ILE A 68 6.90 -0.66 -4.87
C ILE A 68 6.43 0.74 -5.20
N THR A 69 5.70 0.91 -6.29
CA THR A 69 5.13 2.18 -6.68
C THR A 69 3.63 2.17 -6.35
N PHE A 70 3.14 3.21 -5.71
CA PHE A 70 1.74 3.31 -5.26
C PHE A 70 1.25 4.75 -5.29
N LYS A 71 -0.08 4.94 -5.36
CA LYS A 71 -0.71 6.25 -5.33
C LYS A 71 -1.07 6.66 -3.91
N ARG A 72 -0.55 7.78 -3.45
CA ARG A 72 -0.86 8.35 -2.13
C ARG A 72 -1.66 9.63 -2.28
N ARG A 73 -2.69 9.81 -1.45
CA ARG A 73 -3.42 11.08 -1.40
C ARG A 73 -2.58 12.10 -0.64
N ILE A 74 -2.50 13.33 -1.16
CA ILE A 74 -1.95 14.48 -0.42
C ILE A 74 -3.12 15.22 0.20
N TYR A 75 -2.91 15.70 1.41
CA TYR A 75 -3.89 16.47 2.14
C TYR A 75 -3.44 17.91 2.38
N PHE A 76 -4.41 18.77 2.62
CA PHE A 76 -4.21 20.09 3.17
C PHE A 76 -5.14 20.26 4.37
N SER A 77 -4.63 20.88 5.43
CA SER A 77 -5.43 21.32 6.57
C SER A 77 -5.85 22.76 6.34
N PHE A 78 -7.07 23.11 6.75
CA PHE A 78 -7.41 24.50 7.01
C PHE A 78 -6.98 24.80 8.45
N GLY A 79 -6.10 25.79 8.61
CA GLY A 79 -5.70 26.29 9.93
C GLY A 79 -6.79 27.11 10.60
#